data_AF-A0A7Y2YEF1-F1
#
_entry.id   AF-A0A7Y2YEF1-F1
#
_cell.length_a   1.000
_cell.length_b   1.000
_cell.length_c   1.000
_cell.angle_alpha   90.00
_cell.angle_beta   90.00
_cell.angle_gamma   90.00
#
_symmetry.space_group_name_H-M   'P 1'
#
loop_
_entity.id
_entity.type
_entity.pdbx_description
1 polymer ?
#
loop_
_entity_poly.entity_id
_entity_poly.type
_entity_poly.pdbx_seq_one_letter_code
_entity_poly.pdbx_strand_id
1 'polypeptide(L)'
;TLLLALATVYSTGMIYASLKTIPRWHNPLVVPVYLAFSLASGGLMFSLALAASGEAHLPSLAVLLAVLAISWGIKARYWSEIDGQAHESDTGTATGLGHLGEVRQLEAPHTSENYLLKEMGFQVARKHAAKLRKLALALGLLVPAVLLIVSGFLGGGAQLALLVLALAAGLTGVVIERWLFFAEARHLVTLFYGRSL
;
A
#
# COMPACT_ATOMS: atom_id res chain seq x y z
N THR A 1 -10.40 20.62 -13.33
CA THR A 1 -9.97 19.21 -13.49
C THR A 1 -9.10 18.70 -12.35
N LEU A 2 -8.01 19.39 -11.96
CA LEU A 2 -7.12 18.94 -10.88
C LEU A 2 -7.85 18.62 -9.56
N LEU A 3 -8.72 19.51 -9.09
CA LEU A 3 -9.48 19.30 -7.85
C LEU A 3 -10.38 18.06 -7.92
N LEU A 4 -11.00 17.80 -9.07
CA LEU A 4 -11.83 16.62 -9.26
C LEU A 4 -10.99 15.33 -9.27
N ALA A 5 -9.82 15.34 -9.91
CA ALA A 5 -8.91 14.20 -9.89
C ALA A 5 -8.41 13.88 -8.47
N LEU A 6 -8.04 14.91 -7.69
CA LEU A 6 -7.67 14.76 -6.29
C LEU A 6 -8.84 14.23 -5.46
N ALA A 7 -10.05 14.76 -5.65
CA ALA A 7 -11.25 14.28 -4.97
C ALA A 7 -11.55 12.82 -5.28
N THR A 8 -11.36 12.36 -6.52
CA THR A 8 -11.52 10.95 -6.90
C THR A 8 -10.54 10.04 -6.16
N VAL A 9 -9.25 10.39 -6.14
CA VAL A 9 -8.24 9.56 -5.44
C VAL A 9 -8.46 9.59 -3.93
N TYR A 10 -8.80 10.76 -3.37
CA TYR A 10 -9.17 10.91 -1.97
C TYR A 10 -10.35 10.00 -1.61
N SER A 11 -11.42 10.02 -2.42
CA SER A 11 -12.60 9.20 -2.22
C SER A 11 -12.25 7.71 -2.26
N THR A 12 -11.35 7.31 -3.18
CA THR A 12 -10.84 5.94 -3.28
C THR A 12 -10.10 5.51 -2.01
N GLY A 13 -9.22 6.36 -1.48
CA GLY A 13 -8.55 6.11 -0.21
C GLY A 13 -9.53 6.01 0.97
N MET A 14 -10.57 6.85 0.97
CA MET A 14 -11.58 6.89 2.03
C MET A 14 -12.49 5.65 2.08
N ILE A 15 -12.67 4.93 0.97
CA ILE A 15 -13.36 3.62 0.97
C ILE A 15 -12.68 2.68 1.98
N TYR A 16 -11.35 2.72 2.10
CA TYR A 16 -10.59 1.91 3.05
C TYR A 16 -10.44 2.59 4.40
N ALA A 17 -10.07 3.88 4.40
CA ALA A 17 -9.81 4.62 5.63
C ALA A 17 -11.04 4.79 6.53
N SER A 18 -12.26 4.63 6.01
CA SER A 18 -13.49 4.66 6.82
C SER A 18 -13.83 3.34 7.52
N LEU A 19 -13.13 2.24 7.21
CA LEU A 19 -13.45 0.90 7.71
C LEU A 19 -12.81 0.61 9.08
N LYS A 20 -13.45 1.07 10.15
CA LYS A 20 -13.03 0.86 11.54
C LYS A 20 -12.84 -0.62 11.92
N THR A 21 -13.50 -1.53 11.22
CA THR A 21 -13.41 -2.99 11.45
C THR A 21 -12.09 -3.61 10.98
N ILE A 22 -11.24 -2.83 10.31
CA ILE A 22 -9.92 -3.24 9.81
C ILE A 22 -8.91 -2.17 10.22
N PRO A 23 -8.30 -2.27 11.43
CA PRO A 23 -7.47 -1.19 11.99
C PRO A 23 -6.31 -0.75 11.09
N ARG A 24 -5.72 -1.69 10.34
CA ARG A 24 -4.65 -1.39 9.38
C ARG A 24 -5.11 -0.53 8.19
N TRP A 25 -6.38 -0.61 7.82
CA TRP A 25 -6.96 0.27 6.80
C TRP A 25 -7.48 1.56 7.41
N HIS A 26 -8.01 1.52 8.65
CA HIS A 26 -8.40 2.70 9.41
C HIS A 26 -7.18 3.44 10.00
N ASN A 27 -6.25 3.86 9.15
CA ASN A 27 -5.06 4.60 9.52
C ASN A 27 -4.99 5.94 8.73
N PRO A 28 -4.62 7.06 9.37
CA PRO A 28 -4.60 8.38 8.74
C PRO A 28 -3.64 8.51 7.54
N LEU A 29 -2.63 7.64 7.44
CA LEU A 29 -1.69 7.59 6.31
C LEU A 29 -2.24 6.89 5.07
N VAL A 30 -3.37 6.18 5.14
CA VAL A 30 -3.93 5.48 3.96
C VAL A 30 -4.25 6.47 2.86
N VAL A 31 -5.01 7.54 3.14
CA VAL A 31 -5.36 8.54 2.12
C VAL A 31 -4.10 9.24 1.55
N PRO A 32 -3.15 9.74 2.36
CA PRO A 32 -1.86 10.23 1.87
C PRO A 32 -1.11 9.24 0.96
N VAL A 33 -1.07 7.95 1.32
CA VAL A 33 -0.44 6.92 0.49
C VAL A 33 -1.12 6.81 -0.88
N TYR A 34 -2.46 6.82 -0.93
CA TYR A 34 -3.20 6.77 -2.21
C TYR A 34 -2.90 7.99 -3.09
N LEU A 35 -2.93 9.20 -2.50
CA LEU A 35 -2.60 10.44 -3.22
C LEU A 35 -1.16 10.41 -3.74
N ALA A 36 -0.20 10.07 -2.89
CA ALA A 36 1.20 10.03 -3.26
C ALA A 36 1.50 8.98 -4.35
N PHE A 37 0.91 7.78 -4.25
CA PHE A 37 1.07 6.74 -5.27
C PHE A 37 0.36 7.08 -6.59
N SER A 38 -0.75 7.82 -6.55
CA SER A 38 -1.38 8.34 -7.77
C SER A 38 -0.49 9.36 -8.49
N LEU A 39 0.17 10.25 -7.75
CA LEU A 39 1.11 11.23 -8.29
C LEU A 39 2.36 10.54 -8.84
N ALA A 40 2.90 9.55 -8.14
CA ALA A 40 4.08 8.81 -8.58
C ALA A 40 3.82 7.99 -9.85
N SER A 41 2.74 7.21 -9.88
CA SER A 41 2.39 6.39 -11.05
C SER A 41 1.94 7.24 -12.24
N GLY A 42 1.13 8.28 -12.01
CA GLY A 42 0.78 9.27 -13.03
C GLY A 42 2.00 10.03 -13.54
N GLY A 43 2.94 10.38 -12.67
CA GLY A 43 4.19 11.05 -13.02
C GLY A 43 5.12 10.19 -13.87
N LEU A 44 5.25 8.88 -13.55
CA LEU A 44 5.96 7.92 -14.41
C LEU A 44 5.33 7.84 -15.80
N MET A 45 4.00 7.81 -15.89
CA MET A 45 3.33 7.83 -17.19
C MET A 45 3.52 9.16 -17.93
N PHE A 46 3.47 10.28 -17.21
CA PHE A 46 3.71 11.61 -17.77
C PHE A 46 5.16 11.79 -18.28
N SER A 47 6.14 11.09 -17.70
CA SER A 47 7.52 11.10 -18.19
C SER A 47 7.64 10.63 -19.64
N LEU A 48 6.75 9.75 -20.10
CA LEU A 48 6.69 9.32 -21.50
C LEU A 48 6.25 10.45 -22.43
N ALA A 49 5.29 11.27 -21.98
CA ALA A 49 4.86 12.44 -22.72
C ALA A 49 5.98 13.49 -22.79
N LEU A 50 6.70 13.71 -21.67
CA LEU A 50 7.88 14.57 -21.66
C LEU A 50 8.94 14.09 -22.67
N ALA A 51 9.20 12.79 -22.73
CA ALA A 51 10.18 12.25 -23.68
C ALA A 51 9.71 12.39 -25.14
N ALA A 52 8.42 12.19 -25.41
CA ALA A 52 7.85 12.39 -26.74
C ALA A 52 7.91 13.86 -27.19
N SER A 53 7.82 14.80 -26.25
CA SER A 53 7.96 16.24 -26.51
C SER A 53 9.42 16.73 -26.49
N GLY A 54 10.39 15.87 -26.16
CA GLY A 54 11.80 16.26 -26.02
C GLY A 54 12.15 17.00 -24.73
N GLU A 55 11.22 17.05 -23.76
CA GLU A 55 11.27 17.82 -22.51
C GLU A 55 11.60 16.96 -21.27
N ALA A 56 11.96 15.69 -21.48
CA ALA A 56 12.38 14.77 -20.41
C ALA A 56 13.83 15.05 -19.95
N HIS A 57 14.12 16.28 -19.56
CA HIS A 57 15.43 16.66 -19.05
C HIS A 57 15.62 16.27 -17.58
N LEU A 58 16.87 16.19 -17.14
CA LEU A 58 17.21 15.83 -15.77
C LEU A 58 16.46 16.64 -14.69
N PRO A 59 16.20 17.96 -14.84
CA PRO A 59 15.42 18.71 -13.85
C PRO A 59 13.95 18.26 -13.76
N SER A 60 13.27 17.98 -14.88
CA SER A 60 11.87 17.52 -14.86
C SER A 60 11.77 16.11 -14.28
N LEU A 61 12.75 15.24 -14.58
CA LEU A 61 12.85 13.91 -13.99
C LEU A 61 13.24 13.95 -12.50
N ALA A 62 14.00 14.95 -12.06
CA ALA A 62 14.35 15.14 -10.65
C ALA A 62 13.12 15.44 -9.77
N VAL A 63 12.15 16.20 -10.28
CA VAL A 63 10.87 16.39 -9.59
C VAL A 63 10.15 15.06 -9.42
N LEU A 64 10.11 14.22 -10.46
CA LEU A 64 9.51 12.90 -10.39
C LEU A 64 10.23 11.96 -9.41
N LEU A 65 11.58 12.02 -9.35
CA LEU A 65 12.37 11.30 -8.36
C LEU A 65 12.01 11.71 -6.93
N ALA A 66 11.83 13.01 -6.68
CA ALA A 66 11.40 13.51 -5.37
C ALA A 66 10.00 13.02 -5.02
N VAL A 67 9.06 13.04 -5.97
CA VAL A 67 7.71 12.49 -5.78
C VAL A 67 7.77 11.00 -5.45
N LEU A 68 8.54 10.19 -6.19
CA LEU A 68 8.73 8.77 -5.89
C LEU A 68 9.30 8.54 -4.48
N ALA A 69 10.35 9.27 -4.11
CA ALA A 69 10.97 9.16 -2.80
C ALA A 69 10.00 9.52 -1.67
N ILE A 70 9.25 10.62 -1.81
CA ILE A 70 8.22 11.04 -0.84
C ILE A 70 7.12 9.97 -0.74
N SER A 71 6.61 9.49 -1.86
CA SER A 71 5.56 8.47 -1.91
C SER A 71 5.96 7.19 -1.16
N TRP A 72 7.15 6.67 -1.43
CA TRP A 72 7.65 5.49 -0.74
C TRP A 72 8.08 5.77 0.70
N GLY A 73 8.48 6.99 1.03
CA GLY A 73 8.72 7.44 2.41
C GLY A 73 7.45 7.44 3.25
N ILE A 74 6.34 7.97 2.72
CA ILE A 74 5.02 7.91 3.36
C ILE A 74 4.60 6.45 3.55
N LYS A 75 4.82 5.60 2.54
CA LYS A 75 4.50 4.17 2.64
C LYS A 75 5.35 3.44 3.68
N ALA A 76 6.63 3.73 3.76
CA ALA A 76 7.53 3.18 4.77
C ALA A 76 7.10 3.60 6.18
N ARG A 77 6.67 4.85 6.36
CA ARG A 77 6.08 5.33 7.62
C ARG A 77 4.80 4.57 7.96
N TYR A 78 3.89 4.40 7.00
CA TYR A 78 2.68 3.59 7.18
C TYR A 78 3.02 2.17 7.65
N TRP A 79 3.99 1.51 7.02
CA TRP A 79 4.44 0.18 7.45
C TRP A 79 4.98 0.17 8.87
N SER A 80 5.80 1.15 9.24
CA SER A 80 6.29 1.30 10.61
C SER A 80 5.16 1.50 11.62
N GLU A 81 4.12 2.27 11.27
CA GLU A 81 2.97 2.49 12.15
C GLU A 81 2.15 1.21 12.34
N ILE A 82 1.81 0.48 11.27
CA ILE A 82 0.99 -0.74 11.40
C ILE A 82 1.75 -1.94 12.00
N ASP A 83 3.08 -1.92 11.99
CA ASP A 83 3.92 -2.93 12.63
C ASP A 83 4.08 -2.64 14.14
N GLY A 84 4.00 -1.37 14.56
CA GLY A 84 4.09 -0.95 15.96
C GLY A 84 2.73 -0.72 16.66
N GLN A 85 1.62 -0.76 15.92
CA GLN A 85 0.28 -0.58 16.49
C GLN A 85 -0.05 -1.70 17.49
N ALA A 86 -0.32 -1.30 18.73
CA ALA A 86 -0.92 -2.17 19.73
C ALA A 86 -2.36 -2.55 19.34
N HIS A 87 -2.80 -3.72 19.78
CA HIS A 87 -4.15 -4.23 19.54
C HIS A 87 -5.19 -3.33 20.23
N GLU A 88 -5.88 -2.49 19.46
CA GLU A 88 -6.91 -1.58 19.98
C GLU A 88 -8.13 -2.31 20.56
N SER A 89 -8.33 -3.57 20.18
CA SER A 89 -9.40 -4.43 20.68
C SER A 89 -8.88 -5.86 20.88
N ASP A 90 -9.34 -6.49 21.95
CA ASP A 90 -9.11 -7.89 22.28
C ASP A 90 -10.45 -8.66 22.34
N THR A 91 -10.40 -9.97 22.63
CA THR A 91 -11.62 -10.79 22.73
C THR A 91 -12.57 -10.28 23.82
N GLY A 92 -12.06 -9.70 24.91
CA GLY A 92 -12.86 -9.18 26.01
C GLY A 92 -13.59 -7.89 25.66
N THR A 93 -12.92 -6.94 24.99
CA THR A 93 -13.55 -5.70 24.51
C THR A 93 -14.49 -5.97 23.34
N ALA A 94 -14.15 -6.90 22.44
CA ALA A 94 -15.00 -7.28 21.31
C ALA A 94 -16.32 -7.95 21.75
N THR A 95 -16.29 -8.73 22.82
CA THR A 95 -17.48 -9.41 23.37
C THR A 95 -18.19 -8.62 24.47
N GLY A 96 -17.58 -7.55 24.98
CA GLY A 96 -18.05 -6.82 26.16
C GLY A 96 -17.88 -7.58 27.49
N LEU A 97 -17.27 -8.78 27.46
CA LEU A 97 -17.09 -9.65 28.62
C LEU A 97 -15.79 -9.41 29.37
N GLY A 98 -14.92 -8.50 28.90
CA GLY A 98 -13.61 -8.24 29.53
C GLY A 98 -13.71 -7.81 31.01
N HIS A 99 -14.83 -7.21 31.43
CA HIS A 99 -15.07 -6.87 32.84
C HIS A 99 -15.22 -8.09 33.76
N LEU A 100 -15.41 -9.30 33.19
CA LEU A 100 -15.53 -10.57 33.92
C LEU A 100 -14.18 -11.31 34.05
N GLY A 101 -13.10 -10.79 33.48
CA GLY A 101 -11.76 -11.40 33.50
C GLY A 101 -11.25 -11.78 32.11
N GLU A 102 -10.26 -12.68 32.06
CA GLU A 102 -9.66 -13.14 30.79
C GLU A 102 -10.68 -13.93 29.96
N VAL A 103 -11.09 -13.37 28.81
CA VAL A 103 -12.09 -13.99 27.94
C VAL A 103 -11.39 -14.93 26.97
N ARG A 104 -11.68 -16.23 27.12
CA ARG A 104 -11.24 -17.28 26.20
C ARG A 104 -12.43 -17.92 25.51
N GLN A 105 -12.21 -18.36 24.27
CA GLN A 105 -13.22 -19.10 23.53
C GLN A 105 -13.39 -20.49 24.15
N LEU A 106 -14.63 -20.83 24.55
CA LEU A 106 -14.98 -22.16 25.06
C LEU A 106 -15.27 -23.13 23.91
N GLU A 107 -16.19 -22.74 23.02
CA GLU A 107 -16.55 -23.49 21.82
C GLU A 107 -16.62 -22.56 20.60
N ALA A 108 -16.47 -23.13 19.41
CA ALA A 108 -16.64 -22.39 18.17
C ALA A 108 -18.12 -22.05 17.95
N PRO A 109 -18.46 -20.85 17.44
CA PRO A 109 -19.84 -20.48 17.12
C PRO A 109 -20.39 -21.22 15.88
N HIS A 110 -19.69 -22.25 15.41
CA HIS A 110 -20.02 -23.05 14.23
C HIS A 110 -19.52 -24.48 14.42
N THR A 111 -20.22 -25.43 13.79
CA THR A 111 -19.87 -26.85 13.77
C THR A 111 -19.04 -27.25 12.54
N SER A 112 -18.93 -26.37 11.53
CA SER A 112 -18.17 -26.58 10.30
C SER A 112 -17.39 -25.33 9.90
N GLU A 113 -16.37 -25.47 9.04
CA GLU A 113 -15.62 -24.31 8.54
C GLU A 113 -16.54 -23.35 7.78
N ASN A 114 -16.41 -22.06 8.07
CA ASN A 114 -17.20 -21.01 7.42
C ASN A 114 -16.33 -20.11 6.54
N TYR A 115 -16.99 -19.24 5.77
CA TYR A 115 -16.35 -18.29 4.86
C TYR A 115 -15.35 -17.37 5.58
N LEU A 116 -15.68 -16.90 6.79
CA LEU A 116 -14.86 -15.97 7.56
C LEU A 116 -13.51 -16.59 7.97
N LEU A 117 -13.50 -17.87 8.35
CA LEU A 117 -12.28 -18.58 8.69
C LEU A 117 -11.36 -18.80 7.48
N LYS A 118 -11.94 -18.99 6.29
CA LYS A 118 -11.20 -19.19 5.05
C LYS A 118 -10.61 -17.89 4.51
N GLU A 119 -11.42 -16.83 4.42
CA GLU A 119 -11.02 -15.58 3.77
C GLU A 119 -10.37 -14.58 4.74
N MET A 120 -10.99 -14.35 5.89
CA MET A 120 -10.53 -13.34 6.87
C MET A 120 -9.45 -13.91 7.81
N GLY A 121 -9.25 -15.22 7.78
CA GLY A 121 -8.24 -15.94 8.55
C GLY A 121 -6.90 -16.15 7.85
N PHE A 122 -6.72 -15.66 6.62
CA PHE A 122 -5.58 -15.95 5.75
C PHE A 122 -4.23 -15.63 6.42
N GLN A 123 -3.34 -16.62 6.50
CA GLN A 123 -2.04 -16.50 7.16
C GLN A 123 -0.84 -16.42 6.18
N VAL A 124 -1.04 -16.81 4.92
CA VAL A 124 0.05 -17.03 3.94
C VAL A 124 0.81 -15.74 3.62
N ALA A 125 0.11 -14.60 3.55
CA ALA A 125 0.72 -13.32 3.26
C ALA A 125 1.64 -12.83 4.37
N ARG A 126 1.35 -13.14 5.64
CA ARG A 126 2.15 -12.69 6.79
C ARG A 126 3.56 -13.27 6.79
N LYS A 127 3.71 -14.54 6.38
CA LYS A 127 5.02 -15.21 6.33
C LYS A 127 5.97 -14.58 5.30
N HIS A 128 5.43 -13.99 4.23
CA HIS A 128 6.21 -13.43 3.12
C HIS A 128 6.16 -11.90 3.02
N ALA A 129 5.43 -11.23 3.91
CA ALA A 129 5.22 -9.78 3.88
C ALA A 129 6.55 -9.01 3.79
N ALA A 130 7.53 -9.33 4.63
CA ALA A 130 8.83 -8.67 4.61
C ALA A 130 9.57 -8.81 3.26
N LYS A 131 9.52 -10.00 2.63
CA LYS A 131 10.14 -10.24 1.32
C LYS A 131 9.43 -9.45 0.23
N LEU A 132 8.11 -9.44 0.25
CA LEU A 132 7.30 -8.72 -0.73
C LEU A 132 7.40 -7.20 -0.57
N ARG A 133 7.52 -6.67 0.66
CA ARG A 133 7.76 -5.24 0.91
C ARG A 133 9.10 -4.80 0.32
N LYS A 134 10.16 -5.62 0.46
CA LYS A 134 11.46 -5.37 -0.20
C LYS A 134 11.32 -5.38 -1.72
N LEU A 135 10.57 -6.33 -2.28
CA LEU A 135 10.34 -6.40 -3.72
C LEU A 135 9.55 -5.19 -4.23
N ALA A 136 8.54 -4.76 -3.48
CA ALA A 136 7.75 -3.57 -3.79
C ALA A 136 8.61 -2.30 -3.78
N LEU A 137 9.49 -2.13 -2.78
CA LEU A 137 10.46 -1.03 -2.73
C LEU A 137 11.48 -1.09 -3.87
N ALA A 138 12.00 -2.29 -4.17
CA ALA A 138 12.98 -2.46 -5.23
C ALA A 138 12.38 -2.09 -6.60
N LEU A 139 11.21 -2.65 -6.94
CA LEU A 139 10.55 -2.42 -8.23
C LEU A 139 9.84 -1.07 -8.30
N GLY A 140 9.33 -0.57 -7.17
CA GLY A 140 8.53 0.64 -7.12
C GLY A 140 9.32 1.94 -6.91
N LEU A 141 10.49 1.85 -6.27
CA LEU A 141 11.35 3.00 -5.98
C LEU A 141 12.72 2.86 -6.63
N LEU A 142 13.50 1.84 -6.26
CA LEU A 142 14.92 1.77 -6.59
C LEU A 142 15.16 1.63 -8.09
N VAL A 143 14.50 0.66 -8.74
CA VAL A 143 14.65 0.42 -10.18
C VAL A 143 14.15 1.63 -10.99
N PRO A 144 12.93 2.17 -10.76
CA PRO A 144 12.48 3.38 -11.45
C PRO A 144 13.41 4.56 -11.23
N ALA A 145 13.93 4.76 -10.01
CA ALA A 145 14.83 5.87 -9.72
C ALA A 145 16.13 5.78 -10.53
N VAL A 146 16.76 4.61 -10.58
CA VAL A 146 17.97 4.40 -11.40
C VAL A 146 17.66 4.63 -12.88
N LEU A 147 16.55 4.09 -13.38
CA LEU A 147 16.17 4.24 -14.79
C LEU A 147 15.88 5.70 -15.15
N LEU A 148 15.24 6.47 -14.28
CA LEU A 148 14.99 7.91 -14.45
C LEU A 148 16.30 8.72 -14.46
N ILE A 149 17.25 8.39 -13.57
CA ILE A 149 18.55 9.09 -13.53
C ILE A 149 19.31 8.82 -14.83
N VAL A 150 19.41 7.55 -15.24
CA VAL A 150 20.14 7.17 -16.45
C VAL A 150 19.47 7.76 -17.70
N SER A 151 18.14 7.75 -17.78
CA SER A 151 17.42 8.30 -18.92
C SER A 151 17.59 9.82 -19.08
N GLY A 152 17.86 10.55 -17.99
CA GLY A 152 18.14 11.98 -18.02
C GLY A 152 19.46 12.37 -18.72
N PHE A 153 20.36 11.42 -18.95
CA PHE A 153 21.61 11.60 -19.71
C PHE A 153 21.53 11.11 -21.15
N LEU A 154 20.39 10.55 -21.56
CA LEU A 154 20.15 10.02 -22.90
C LEU A 154 19.11 10.87 -23.63
N GLY A 155 18.98 10.64 -24.94
CA GLY A 155 17.94 11.26 -25.77
C GLY A 155 17.32 10.26 -26.75
N GLY A 156 16.23 10.67 -27.39
CA GLY A 156 15.56 9.90 -28.43
C GLY A 156 15.04 8.54 -27.96
N GLY A 157 15.14 7.51 -28.81
CA GLY A 157 14.56 6.19 -28.56
C GLY A 157 15.12 5.49 -27.32
N ALA A 158 16.39 5.70 -26.97
CA ALA A 158 17.00 5.10 -25.79
C ALA A 158 16.40 5.65 -24.49
N GLN A 159 16.19 6.97 -24.42
CA GLN A 159 15.52 7.61 -23.29
C GLN A 159 14.09 7.07 -23.13
N LEU A 160 13.33 7.01 -24.23
CA LEU A 160 11.96 6.50 -24.21
C LEU A 160 11.90 5.05 -23.71
N ALA A 161 12.79 4.18 -24.18
CA ALA A 161 12.84 2.78 -23.75
C ALA A 161 13.08 2.64 -22.24
N LEU A 162 14.01 3.41 -21.67
CA LEU A 162 14.26 3.40 -20.22
C LEU A 162 13.07 3.90 -19.42
N LEU A 163 12.37 4.93 -19.88
CA LEU A 163 11.19 5.45 -19.20
C LEU A 163 10.00 4.47 -19.25
N VAL A 164 9.84 3.72 -20.35
CA VAL A 164 8.86 2.64 -20.44
C VAL A 164 9.17 1.54 -19.42
N LEU A 165 10.45 1.15 -19.30
CA LEU A 165 10.88 0.19 -18.28
C LEU A 165 10.67 0.73 -16.85
N ALA A 166 10.92 2.02 -16.62
CA ALA A 166 10.69 2.67 -15.33
C ALA A 166 9.20 2.65 -14.95
N LEU A 167 8.31 2.94 -15.91
CA LEU A 167 6.87 2.84 -15.72
C LEU A 167 6.45 1.40 -15.41
N ALA A 168 6.90 0.42 -16.20
CA ALA A 168 6.54 -0.99 -16.00
C ALA A 168 7.01 -1.52 -14.63
N ALA A 169 8.26 -1.22 -14.24
CA ALA A 169 8.79 -1.57 -12.94
C ALA A 169 7.99 -0.88 -11.81
N GLY A 170 7.78 0.44 -11.94
CA GLY A 170 7.06 1.24 -10.95
C GLY A 170 5.64 0.74 -10.71
N LEU A 171 4.89 0.47 -11.79
CA LEU A 171 3.54 -0.10 -11.70
C LEU A 171 3.56 -1.50 -11.07
N THR A 172 4.54 -2.33 -11.40
CA THR A 172 4.70 -3.65 -10.77
C THR A 172 4.93 -3.53 -9.27
N GLY A 173 5.80 -2.61 -8.83
CA GLY A 173 6.02 -2.31 -7.42
C GLY A 173 4.75 -1.83 -6.70
N VAL A 174 3.97 -0.96 -7.34
CA VAL A 174 2.67 -0.50 -6.82
C VAL A 174 1.67 -1.63 -6.74
N VAL A 175 1.57 -2.52 -7.73
CA VAL A 175 0.66 -3.68 -7.69
C VAL A 175 1.00 -4.63 -6.55
N ILE A 176 2.29 -4.92 -6.34
CA ILE A 176 2.73 -5.76 -5.21
C ILE A 176 2.36 -5.09 -3.89
N GLU A 177 2.57 -3.78 -3.76
CA GLU A 177 2.21 -3.05 -2.56
C GLU A 177 0.68 -3.00 -2.34
N ARG A 178 -0.13 -2.81 -3.41
CA ARG A 178 -1.59 -2.87 -3.32
C ARG A 178 -2.06 -4.25 -2.88
N TRP A 179 -1.47 -5.31 -3.44
CA TRP A 179 -1.76 -6.67 -3.01
C TRP A 179 -1.40 -6.87 -1.53
N LEU A 180 -0.23 -6.40 -1.09
CA LEU A 180 0.16 -6.43 0.33
C LEU A 180 -0.79 -5.65 1.22
N PHE A 181 -1.28 -4.49 0.79
CA PHE A 181 -2.23 -3.69 1.57
C PHE A 181 -3.50 -4.48 1.91
N PHE A 182 -4.00 -5.32 0.99
CA PHE A 182 -5.11 -6.23 1.25
C PHE A 182 -4.68 -7.45 2.06
N ALA A 183 -3.56 -8.06 1.68
CA ALA A 183 -3.11 -9.32 2.27
C ALA A 183 -2.63 -9.17 3.73
N GLU A 184 -2.24 -7.96 4.13
CA GLU A 184 -1.85 -7.61 5.49
C GLU A 184 -3.02 -7.11 6.34
N ALA A 185 -4.25 -7.08 5.82
CA ALA A 185 -5.44 -6.67 6.58
C ALA A 185 -5.68 -7.58 7.79
N ARG A 186 -6.13 -6.97 8.90
CA ARG A 186 -6.52 -7.67 10.13
C ARG A 186 -7.95 -7.29 10.44
N HIS A 187 -8.85 -8.26 10.45
CA HIS A 187 -10.28 -8.03 10.64
C HIS A 187 -10.66 -8.28 12.09
N LEU A 188 -11.29 -7.30 12.76
CA LEU A 188 -11.72 -7.44 14.15
C LEU A 188 -12.65 -8.64 14.38
N VAL A 189 -13.35 -9.10 13.34
CA VAL A 189 -14.22 -10.28 13.41
C VAL A 189 -13.47 -11.52 13.91
N THR A 190 -12.16 -11.64 13.69
CA THR A 190 -11.39 -12.80 14.13
C THR A 190 -11.27 -12.91 15.65
N LEU A 191 -11.47 -11.80 16.38
CA LEU A 191 -11.47 -11.78 17.85
C LEU A 191 -12.61 -12.61 18.44
N PHE A 192 -13.77 -12.68 17.76
CA PHE A 192 -14.91 -13.54 18.14
C PHE A 192 -14.61 -15.03 17.96
N TYR A 193 -13.56 -15.37 17.22
CA TYR A 193 -13.08 -16.73 17.00
C TYR A 193 -11.81 -17.02 17.81
N GLY A 194 -11.61 -16.31 18.93
CA GLY A 194 -10.49 -16.53 19.85
C GLY A 194 -9.11 -16.27 19.25
N ARG A 195 -9.00 -15.63 18.08
CA ARG A 195 -7.72 -15.26 17.47
C ARG A 195 -7.29 -13.89 17.97
N SER A 196 -6.00 -13.72 18.22
CA SER A 196 -5.38 -12.41 18.41
C SER A 196 -5.15 -11.71 17.07
N LEU A 197 -5.21 -10.37 17.02
CA LEU A 197 -4.96 -9.62 15.78
C LEU A 197 -3.52 -9.76 15.28
#